data_AF-A0A0G1I5M0-F1
#
_entry.id   AF-A0A0G1I5M0-F1
#
_cell.length_a   1.000
_cell.length_b   1.000
_cell.length_c   1.000
_cell.angle_alpha   90.00
_cell.angle_beta   90.00
_cell.angle_gamma   90.00
#
_symmetry.space_group_name_H-M   'P 1'
#
loop_
_entity.id
_entity.type
_entity.pdbx_description
1 polymer ?
#
loop_
_entity_poly.entity_id
_entity_poly.type
_entity_poly.pdbx_seq_one_letter_code
_entity_poly.pdbx_strand_id
1 'polypeptide(L)'
;MFENRNATSFAISTGTMVRAVLVVLGVFLLWFLRDLVLVVLTSIVIASFVESSIPHFKKIGIGRVLGIVILYFTSLSVLAGLFYLFAPLLITEIYNFSTFISSYIPNVSFLNYFQNEAFSGAKEIVGSLSGNFSLASLFSVSKTFILNLSGGFFSAVSVAFGSIFNFILIILISFYLSIQEQGIENFLRLIFPIKHEGYVVDLWTRSSRKIALWMKGQVVLAFVVAVLVYLVLSFPIFQEEYRAR
;
A
#
# COMPACT_ATOMS: atom_id res chain seq x y z
N MET A 1 14.56 -63.94 -32.05
CA MET A 1 15.00 -62.65 -31.48
C MET A 1 14.14 -61.57 -32.11
N PHE A 2 13.74 -60.57 -31.31
CA PHE A 2 13.01 -59.33 -31.68
C PHE A 2 11.50 -59.47 -31.93
N GLU A 3 10.59 -58.66 -31.38
CA GLU A 3 10.59 -57.67 -30.30
C GLU A 3 9.11 -57.36 -30.02
N ASN A 4 8.69 -57.43 -28.76
CA ASN A 4 7.30 -57.18 -28.35
C ASN A 4 7.01 -55.68 -28.40
N ARG A 5 6.31 -55.20 -29.44
CA ARG A 5 5.87 -53.81 -29.53
C ARG A 5 4.58 -53.63 -28.73
N ASN A 6 4.73 -53.34 -27.44
CA ASN A 6 3.65 -52.87 -26.58
C ASN A 6 3.14 -51.52 -27.11
N ALA A 7 2.11 -51.54 -27.96
CA ALA A 7 1.39 -50.34 -28.35
C ALA A 7 0.49 -49.92 -27.17
N THR A 8 0.99 -49.00 -26.33
CA THR A 8 0.20 -48.38 -25.27
C THR A 8 -0.80 -47.41 -25.90
N SER A 9 -2.06 -47.81 -26.02
CA SER A 9 -3.14 -46.94 -26.46
C SER A 9 -3.54 -45.98 -25.33
N PHE A 10 -3.31 -44.68 -25.51
CA PHE A 10 -3.81 -43.65 -24.60
C PHE A 10 -5.30 -43.39 -24.90
N ALA A 11 -6.20 -43.93 -24.06
CA ALA A 11 -7.61 -43.62 -24.13
C ALA A 11 -7.91 -42.39 -23.25
N ILE A 12 -8.18 -41.24 -23.89
CA ILE A 12 -8.62 -40.03 -23.19
C ILE A 12 -10.13 -40.17 -22.92
N SER A 13 -10.48 -40.41 -21.66
CA SER A 13 -11.88 -40.42 -21.21
C SER A 13 -12.50 -39.01 -21.35
N THR A 14 -13.78 -38.94 -21.73
CA THR A 14 -14.57 -37.69 -21.78
C THR A 14 -14.50 -36.92 -20.46
N GLY A 15 -14.40 -37.62 -19.32
CA GLY A 15 -14.24 -37.00 -18.01
C GLY A 15 -12.90 -36.27 -17.83
N THR A 16 -11.83 -36.77 -18.44
CA THR A 16 -10.51 -36.11 -18.46
C THR A 16 -10.54 -34.86 -19.34
N MET A 17 -11.24 -34.92 -20.48
CA MET A 17 -11.43 -33.79 -21.39
C MET A 17 -12.19 -32.64 -20.71
N VAL A 18 -13.31 -32.94 -20.04
CA VAL A 18 -14.10 -31.93 -19.30
C VAL A 18 -13.28 -31.31 -18.17
N ARG A 19 -12.52 -32.11 -17.41
CA ARG A 19 -11.63 -31.58 -16.36
C ARG A 19 -10.53 -30.69 -16.94
N ALA A 20 -9.92 -31.09 -18.05
CA ALA A 20 -8.90 -30.27 -18.72
C ALA A 20 -9.48 -28.93 -19.17
N VAL A 21 -10.67 -28.92 -19.78
CA VAL A 21 -11.36 -27.69 -20.17
C VAL A 21 -11.70 -26.82 -18.95
N LEU A 22 -12.21 -27.40 -17.86
CA LEU A 22 -12.49 -26.66 -16.63
C LEU A 22 -11.23 -26.04 -16.01
N VAL A 23 -10.10 -26.74 -16.05
CA VAL A 23 -8.82 -26.20 -15.57
C VAL A 23 -8.34 -25.05 -16.46
N VAL A 24 -8.37 -25.21 -17.78
CA VAL A 24 -7.98 -24.14 -18.72
C VAL A 24 -8.89 -22.93 -18.56
N LEU A 25 -10.20 -23.13 -18.44
CA LEU A 25 -11.17 -22.06 -18.23
C LEU A 25 -10.93 -21.38 -16.87
N GLY A 26 -10.65 -22.15 -15.81
CA GLY A 26 -10.29 -21.59 -14.50
C GLY A 26 -9.02 -20.76 -14.54
N VAL A 27 -7.96 -21.22 -15.20
CA VAL A 27 -6.71 -20.47 -15.37
C VAL A 27 -6.93 -19.21 -16.21
N PHE A 28 -7.70 -19.31 -17.30
CA PHE A 28 -8.06 -18.16 -18.13
C PHE A 28 -8.85 -17.11 -17.33
N LEU A 29 -9.81 -17.57 -16.51
CA LEU A 29 -10.62 -16.70 -15.67
C LEU A 29 -9.77 -16.02 -14.59
N LEU A 30 -8.82 -16.73 -13.97
CA LEU A 30 -7.86 -16.13 -13.04
C LEU A 30 -6.94 -15.10 -13.70
N TRP A 31 -6.51 -15.35 -14.93
CA TRP A 31 -5.71 -14.38 -15.69
C TRP A 31 -6.53 -13.14 -16.05
N PHE A 32 -7.77 -13.32 -16.48
CA PHE A 32 -8.69 -12.22 -16.82
C PHE A 32 -9.10 -11.38 -15.59
N LEU A 33 -9.31 -12.02 -14.43
CA LEU A 33 -9.67 -11.35 -13.17
C LEU A 33 -8.47 -10.99 -12.29
N ARG A 34 -7.24 -11.03 -12.80
CA ARG A 34 -6.03 -10.79 -12.00
C ARG A 34 -6.11 -9.50 -11.20
N ASP A 35 -6.61 -8.42 -11.80
CA ASP A 35 -6.73 -7.12 -11.13
C ASP A 35 -7.71 -7.17 -9.95
N LEU A 36 -8.84 -7.88 -10.12
CA LEU A 36 -9.81 -8.08 -9.05
C LEU A 36 -9.23 -8.96 -7.94
N VAL A 37 -8.47 -10.00 -8.29
CA VAL A 37 -7.75 -10.85 -7.32
C VAL A 37 -6.75 -10.02 -6.51
N LEU A 38 -6.00 -9.13 -7.15
CA LEU A 38 -5.06 -8.23 -6.47
C LEU A 38 -5.79 -7.25 -5.53
N VAL A 39 -6.93 -6.71 -5.96
CA VAL A 39 -7.79 -5.86 -5.13
C VAL A 39 -8.28 -6.61 -3.89
N VAL A 40 -8.80 -7.82 -4.05
CA VAL A 40 -9.27 -8.67 -2.93
C VAL A 40 -8.10 -9.00 -1.99
N LEU A 41 -6.96 -9.42 -2.51
CA LEU A 41 -5.79 -9.76 -1.69
C LEU A 41 -5.30 -8.55 -0.88
N THR A 42 -5.20 -7.38 -1.53
CA THR A 42 -4.80 -6.13 -0.87
C THR A 42 -5.81 -5.74 0.22
N SER A 43 -7.11 -5.88 -0.06
CA SER A 43 -8.17 -5.59 0.91
C SER A 43 -8.10 -6.52 2.13
N ILE A 44 -7.77 -7.80 1.94
CA ILE A 44 -7.58 -8.77 3.03
C ILE A 44 -6.39 -8.38 3.92
N VAL A 45 -5.30 -7.91 3.32
CA VAL A 45 -4.13 -7.42 4.05
C VAL A 45 -4.49 -6.21 4.91
N ILE A 46 -5.19 -5.22 4.34
CA ILE A 46 -5.64 -4.03 5.09
C ILE A 46 -6.62 -4.43 6.20
N ALA A 47 -7.60 -5.28 5.90
CA ALA A 47 -8.59 -5.76 6.87
C ALA A 47 -7.92 -6.50 8.03
N SER A 48 -6.86 -7.28 7.78
CA SER A 48 -6.06 -7.96 8.81
C SER A 48 -5.42 -6.98 9.79
N PHE A 49 -4.90 -5.85 9.29
CA PHE A 49 -4.34 -4.80 10.16
C PHE A 49 -5.41 -4.14 11.04
N VAL A 50 -6.58 -3.87 10.46
CA VAL A 50 -7.72 -3.33 11.21
C VAL A 50 -8.17 -4.33 12.28
N GLU A 51 -8.35 -5.60 11.92
CA GLU A 51 -8.78 -6.67 12.82
C GLU A 51 -7.84 -6.81 14.02
N SER A 52 -6.52 -6.78 13.78
CA SER A 52 -5.52 -6.87 14.85
C SER A 52 -5.57 -5.69 15.84
N SER A 53 -6.15 -4.56 15.43
CA SER A 53 -6.22 -3.35 16.24
C SER A 53 -7.48 -3.30 17.11
N ILE A 54 -8.58 -3.95 16.68
CA ILE A 54 -9.87 -3.98 17.39
C ILE A 54 -9.80 -4.44 18.85
N PRO A 55 -9.01 -5.46 19.25
CA PRO A 55 -8.92 -5.86 20.65
C PRO A 55 -8.45 -4.73 21.59
N HIS A 56 -7.67 -3.77 21.10
CA HIS A 56 -7.24 -2.61 21.88
C HIS A 56 -8.40 -1.61 22.06
N PHE A 57 -9.21 -1.39 21.02
CA PHE A 57 -10.42 -0.57 21.10
C PHE A 57 -11.50 -1.18 22.00
N LYS A 58 -11.63 -2.51 22.00
CA LYS A 58 -12.56 -3.23 22.89
C LYS A 58 -12.20 -3.03 24.37
N LYS A 59 -10.90 -2.92 24.72
CA LYS A 59 -10.46 -2.60 26.08
C LYS A 59 -10.85 -1.19 26.54
N ILE A 60 -11.02 -0.27 25.58
CA ILE A 60 -11.41 1.14 25.83
C ILE A 60 -12.95 1.29 25.86
N GLY A 61 -13.71 0.22 25.61
CA GLY A 61 -15.18 0.24 25.64
C GLY A 61 -15.84 0.71 24.34
N ILE A 62 -15.07 0.87 23.25
CA ILE A 62 -15.61 1.27 21.94
C ILE A 62 -16.17 0.04 21.23
N GLY A 63 -17.43 0.13 20.77
CA GLY A 63 -18.07 -0.93 19.97
C GLY A 63 -17.31 -1.22 18.68
N ARG A 64 -17.28 -2.49 18.23
CA ARG A 64 -16.47 -2.96 17.08
C ARG A 64 -16.61 -2.08 15.84
N VAL A 65 -17.85 -1.80 15.43
CA VAL A 65 -18.14 -0.99 14.23
C VAL A 65 -17.57 0.43 14.36
N LEU A 66 -17.78 1.08 15.50
CA LEU A 66 -17.24 2.43 15.75
C LEU A 66 -15.71 2.41 15.79
N GLY A 67 -15.11 1.38 16.41
CA GLY A 67 -13.65 1.22 16.44
C GLY A 67 -13.05 1.09 15.05
N ILE A 68 -13.70 0.33 14.16
CA ILE A 68 -13.29 0.18 12.76
C ILE A 68 -13.38 1.52 12.03
N VAL A 69 -14.53 2.22 12.13
CA VAL A 69 -14.72 3.51 11.46
C VAL A 69 -13.68 4.54 11.92
N ILE A 70 -13.45 4.63 13.24
CA ILE A 70 -12.43 5.52 13.82
C ILE A 70 -11.05 5.15 13.27
N LEU A 71 -10.70 3.86 13.24
CA LEU A 71 -9.40 3.42 12.75
C LEU A 71 -9.18 3.77 11.27
N TYR A 72 -10.16 3.51 10.40
CA TYR A 72 -10.06 3.91 8.99
C TYR A 72 -9.93 5.42 8.84
N PHE A 73 -10.74 6.19 9.57
CA PHE A 73 -10.71 7.65 9.50
C PHE A 73 -9.37 8.21 10.00
N THR A 74 -8.87 7.73 11.14
CA THR A 74 -7.57 8.12 11.69
C THR A 74 -6.43 7.69 10.78
N SER A 75 -6.42 6.45 10.30
CA SER A 75 -5.37 5.94 9.40
C SER A 75 -5.31 6.74 8.10
N LEU A 76 -6.46 7.01 7.48
CA LEU A 76 -6.53 7.81 6.25
C LEU A 76 -6.13 9.26 6.51
N SER A 77 -6.51 9.84 7.64
CA SER A 77 -6.11 11.20 8.04
C SER A 77 -4.60 11.30 8.28
N VAL A 78 -4.01 10.32 8.97
CA VAL A 78 -2.55 10.25 9.18
C VAL A 78 -1.84 10.09 7.84
N LEU A 79 -2.30 9.20 6.97
CA LEU A 79 -1.71 9.00 5.65
C LEU A 79 -1.81 10.27 4.80
N ALA A 80 -2.97 10.92 4.76
CA ALA A 80 -3.17 12.17 4.04
C ALA A 80 -2.28 13.30 4.60
N GLY A 81 -2.15 13.39 5.93
CA GLY A 81 -1.26 14.35 6.59
C GLY A 81 0.21 14.09 6.29
N LEU A 82 0.66 12.83 6.29
CA LEU A 82 2.01 12.45 5.88
C LEU A 82 2.26 12.81 4.41
N PHE A 83 1.33 12.50 3.51
CA PHE A 83 1.44 12.91 2.11
C PHE A 83 1.49 14.44 1.98
N TYR A 84 0.67 15.18 2.73
CA TYR A 84 0.66 16.64 2.71
C TYR A 84 2.00 17.25 3.13
N LEU A 85 2.61 16.73 4.20
CA LEU A 85 3.85 17.28 4.76
C LEU A 85 5.09 16.77 4.02
N PHE A 86 5.17 15.46 3.75
CA PHE A 86 6.37 14.82 3.23
C PHE A 86 6.43 14.80 1.70
N ALA A 87 5.31 14.73 0.98
CA ALA A 87 5.37 14.67 -0.48
C ALA A 87 6.04 15.93 -1.08
N PRO A 88 5.72 17.17 -0.66
CA PRO A 88 6.41 18.36 -1.17
C PRO A 88 7.91 18.35 -0.86
N LEU A 89 8.31 17.91 0.34
CA LEU A 89 9.71 17.78 0.74
C LEU A 89 10.44 16.77 -0.15
N LEU A 90 9.90 15.58 -0.31
CA LEU A 90 10.49 14.52 -1.14
C LEU A 90 10.55 14.92 -2.62
N ILE A 91 9.51 15.54 -3.15
CA ILE A 91 9.47 16.04 -4.53
C ILE A 91 10.57 17.08 -4.75
N THR A 92 10.76 18.01 -3.79
CA THR A 92 11.81 19.02 -3.85
C THR A 92 13.20 18.39 -3.81
N GLU A 93 13.43 17.40 -2.94
CA GLU A 93 14.70 16.68 -2.88
C GLU A 93 14.97 15.88 -4.15
N ILE A 94 13.97 15.21 -4.72
CA ILE A 94 14.09 14.49 -5.99
C ILE A 94 14.42 15.47 -7.13
N TYR A 95 13.79 16.64 -7.16
CA TYR A 95 14.11 17.70 -8.12
C TYR A 95 15.55 18.20 -7.97
N ASN A 96 15.99 18.53 -6.75
CA ASN A 96 17.34 19.00 -6.45
C ASN A 96 18.39 17.92 -6.79
N PHE A 97 18.11 16.66 -6.45
CA PHE A 97 18.96 15.53 -6.79
C PHE A 97 19.05 15.34 -8.31
N SER A 98 17.91 15.41 -9.00
CA SER A 98 17.86 15.28 -10.45
C SER A 98 18.67 16.37 -11.14
N THR A 99 18.50 17.63 -10.72
CA THR A 99 19.28 18.77 -11.26
C THR A 99 20.77 18.66 -10.94
N PHE A 100 21.12 18.22 -9.73
CA PHE A 100 22.51 17.94 -9.36
C PHE A 100 23.12 16.86 -10.27
N ILE A 101 22.49 15.71 -10.44
CA ILE A 101 23.01 14.63 -11.29
C ILE A 101 23.11 15.06 -12.75
N SER A 102 22.11 15.77 -13.28
CA SER A 102 22.14 16.27 -14.68
C SER A 102 23.32 17.21 -14.96
N SER A 103 23.87 17.87 -13.94
CA SER A 103 25.09 18.67 -14.10
C SER A 103 26.36 17.84 -14.35
N TYR A 104 26.40 16.59 -13.87
CA TYR A 104 27.50 15.66 -14.08
C TYR A 104 27.26 14.70 -15.26
N ILE A 105 26.00 14.31 -15.48
CA ILE A 105 25.59 13.38 -16.53
C ILE A 105 24.42 13.99 -17.31
N PRO A 106 24.71 14.84 -18.32
CA PRO A 106 23.67 15.40 -19.18
C PRO A 106 23.02 14.30 -20.06
N ASN A 107 21.75 14.50 -20.45
CA ASN A 107 20.94 13.67 -21.38
C ASN A 107 20.35 12.34 -20.89
N VAL A 108 20.15 12.16 -19.58
CA VAL A 108 19.35 11.02 -19.06
C VAL A 108 17.85 11.35 -19.05
N SER A 109 17.10 10.66 -19.90
CA SER A 109 15.67 10.88 -20.13
C SER A 109 14.79 10.75 -18.87
N PHE A 110 15.18 9.90 -17.91
CA PHE A 110 14.45 9.76 -16.65
C PHE A 110 14.60 10.98 -15.73
N LEU A 111 15.75 11.67 -15.77
CA LEU A 111 15.98 12.86 -14.93
C LEU A 111 15.12 14.04 -15.40
N ASN A 112 14.90 14.16 -16.72
CA ASN A 112 14.06 15.18 -17.32
C ASN A 112 12.59 15.09 -16.86
N TYR A 113 12.09 13.88 -16.52
CA TYR A 113 10.74 13.71 -15.96
C TYR A 113 10.59 14.42 -14.60
N PHE A 114 11.64 14.39 -13.78
CA PHE A 114 11.67 14.98 -12.45
C PHE A 114 12.07 16.47 -12.44
N GLN A 115 12.46 17.04 -13.58
CA GLN A 115 12.87 18.45 -13.74
C GLN A 115 11.74 19.34 -14.29
N ASN A 116 10.50 18.85 -14.31
CA ASN A 116 9.36 19.59 -14.82
C ASN A 116 8.85 20.65 -13.81
N GLU A 117 8.12 21.65 -14.31
CA GLU A 117 7.44 22.69 -13.52
C GLU A 117 6.56 22.15 -12.38
N ALA A 118 5.95 20.97 -12.58
CA ALA A 118 5.19 20.29 -11.52
C ALA A 118 6.04 19.95 -10.29
N PHE A 119 7.33 19.67 -10.47
CA PHE A 119 8.29 19.37 -9.40
C PHE A 119 8.91 20.65 -8.81
N SER A 120 9.08 21.72 -9.60
CA SER A 120 9.55 23.01 -9.08
C SER A 120 8.49 23.72 -8.21
N GLY A 121 7.20 23.55 -8.51
CA GLY A 121 6.10 24.09 -7.68
C GLY A 121 6.08 23.56 -6.24
N ALA A 122 6.63 22.36 -6.00
CA ALA A 122 6.80 21.84 -4.65
C ALA A 122 7.80 22.64 -3.81
N LYS A 123 8.82 23.25 -4.44
CA LYS A 123 9.81 24.09 -3.75
C LYS A 123 9.19 25.37 -3.20
N GLU A 124 8.22 25.95 -3.92
CA GLU A 124 7.46 27.12 -3.48
C GLU A 124 6.52 26.78 -2.31
N ILE A 125 5.93 25.58 -2.33
CA ILE A 125 5.14 25.04 -1.22
C ILE A 125 6.01 24.83 0.03
N VAL A 126 7.21 24.25 -0.12
CA VAL A 126 8.14 24.07 1.01
C VAL A 126 8.65 25.43 1.53
N GLY A 127 8.97 26.37 0.64
CA GLY A 127 9.39 27.72 1.03
C GLY A 127 8.32 28.48 1.83
N SER A 128 7.06 28.34 1.45
CA SER A 128 5.93 28.92 2.20
C SER A 128 5.65 28.23 3.54
N LEU A 129 6.00 26.94 3.70
CA LEU A 129 6.00 26.25 5.00
C LEU A 129 7.10 26.75 5.96
N SER A 130 8.23 27.20 5.42
CA SER A 130 9.40 27.66 6.21
C SER A 130 9.26 29.08 6.80
N GLY A 131 8.22 29.82 6.40
CA GLY A 131 7.91 31.15 6.94
C GLY A 131 7.13 31.13 8.26
N ASN A 132 6.66 32.30 8.71
CA ASN A 132 5.80 32.41 9.91
C ASN A 132 4.54 31.56 9.77
N PHE A 133 4.43 30.52 10.60
CA PHE A 133 3.31 29.59 10.67
C PHE A 133 2.03 30.33 11.08
N SER A 134 1.31 30.90 10.12
CA SER A 134 0.03 31.56 10.31
C SER A 134 -1.10 30.72 9.71
N LEU A 135 -2.32 30.82 10.27
CA LEU A 135 -3.49 30.16 9.66
C LEU A 135 -3.68 30.58 8.19
N ALA A 136 -3.40 31.84 7.86
CA ALA A 136 -3.49 32.34 6.48
C ALA A 136 -2.50 31.64 5.54
N SER A 137 -1.25 31.39 5.99
CA SER A 137 -0.26 30.62 5.23
C SER A 137 -0.69 29.16 5.05
N LEU A 138 -1.26 28.52 6.08
CA LEU A 138 -1.81 27.16 5.97
C LEU A 138 -2.93 27.08 4.94
N PHE A 139 -3.86 28.04 4.93
CA PHE A 139 -4.95 28.08 3.95
C PHE A 139 -4.45 28.31 2.52
N SER A 140 -3.46 29.20 2.34
CA SER A 140 -2.85 29.46 1.02
C SER A 140 -2.15 28.22 0.48
N VAL A 141 -1.33 27.58 1.31
CA VAL A 141 -0.64 26.32 0.94
C VAL A 141 -1.65 25.21 0.68
N SER A 142 -2.69 25.07 1.51
CA SER A 142 -3.75 24.08 1.29
C SER A 142 -4.42 24.27 -0.07
N LYS A 143 -4.71 25.51 -0.46
CA LYS A 143 -5.34 25.83 -1.76
C LYS A 143 -4.41 25.47 -2.92
N THR A 144 -3.16 25.89 -2.87
CA THR A 144 -2.15 25.57 -3.91
C THR A 144 -1.87 24.07 -3.97
N PHE A 145 -1.80 23.40 -2.83
CA PHE A 145 -1.61 21.96 -2.75
C PHE A 145 -2.80 21.21 -3.33
N ILE A 146 -4.05 21.55 -2.99
CA ILE A 146 -5.26 20.92 -3.55
C ILE A 146 -5.35 21.12 -5.07
N LEU A 147 -5.04 22.32 -5.57
CA LEU A 147 -5.07 22.61 -7.00
C LEU A 147 -4.02 21.79 -7.77
N ASN A 148 -2.79 21.69 -7.23
CA ASN A 148 -1.71 20.91 -7.84
C ASN A 148 -1.78 19.39 -7.53
N LEU A 149 -2.50 18.97 -6.49
CA LEU A 149 -2.70 17.56 -6.13
C LEU A 149 -3.49 16.81 -7.19
N SER A 150 -4.43 17.51 -7.83
CA SER A 150 -5.43 16.91 -8.71
C SER A 150 -4.82 16.17 -9.91
N GLY A 151 -3.60 16.54 -10.34
CA GLY A 151 -2.89 15.80 -11.38
C GLY A 151 -1.98 14.69 -10.83
N GLY A 152 -1.06 15.04 -9.93
CA GLY A 152 0.04 14.16 -9.51
C GLY A 152 -0.39 13.03 -8.56
N PHE A 153 -1.24 13.33 -7.57
CA PHE A 153 -1.68 12.34 -6.58
C PHE A 153 -2.58 11.28 -7.21
N PHE A 154 -3.57 11.69 -8.01
CA PHE A 154 -4.45 10.74 -8.70
C PHE A 154 -3.67 9.87 -9.69
N SER A 155 -2.65 10.42 -10.35
CA SER A 155 -1.75 9.64 -11.20
C SER A 155 -0.95 8.62 -10.39
N ALA A 156 -0.37 9.02 -9.25
CA ALA A 156 0.37 8.12 -8.37
C ALA A 156 -0.51 6.98 -7.82
N VAL A 157 -1.73 7.29 -7.36
CA VAL A 157 -2.70 6.29 -6.89
C VAL A 157 -3.11 5.36 -8.03
N SER A 158 -3.35 5.89 -9.22
CA SER A 158 -3.72 5.08 -10.39
C SER A 158 -2.58 4.16 -10.83
N VAL A 159 -1.32 4.61 -10.77
CA VAL A 159 -0.16 3.75 -11.06
C VAL A 159 0.01 2.66 -9.99
N ALA A 160 -0.14 3.01 -8.71
CA ALA A 160 0.06 2.06 -7.61
C ALA A 160 -1.04 0.98 -7.54
N PHE A 161 -2.30 1.35 -7.78
CA PHE A 161 -3.46 0.46 -7.62
C PHE A 161 -4.15 0.09 -8.95
N GLY A 162 -3.56 0.46 -10.08
CA GLY A 162 -4.11 0.28 -11.44
C GLY A 162 -5.17 1.32 -11.82
N SER A 163 -6.05 1.70 -10.88
CA SER A 163 -7.04 2.77 -11.08
C SER A 163 -7.58 3.31 -9.75
N ILE A 164 -8.18 4.50 -9.79
CA ILE A 164 -8.91 5.07 -8.65
C ILE A 164 -10.10 4.17 -8.22
N PHE A 165 -10.71 3.47 -9.17
CA PHE A 165 -11.81 2.55 -8.89
C PHE A 165 -11.34 1.35 -8.07
N ASN A 166 -10.18 0.77 -8.41
CA ASN A 166 -9.57 -0.31 -7.64
C ASN A 166 -9.22 0.15 -6.22
N PHE A 167 -8.71 1.37 -6.06
CA PHE A 167 -8.43 1.94 -4.75
C PHE A 167 -9.70 2.05 -3.87
N ILE A 168 -10.79 2.55 -4.44
CA ILE A 168 -12.09 2.62 -3.74
C ILE A 168 -12.59 1.21 -3.38
N LEU A 169 -12.50 0.24 -4.30
CA LEU A 169 -12.87 -1.15 -4.05
C LEU A 169 -12.05 -1.77 -2.93
N ILE A 170 -10.74 -1.54 -2.88
CA ILE A 170 -9.86 -2.03 -1.82
C ILE A 170 -10.37 -1.54 -0.47
N ILE A 171 -10.68 -0.24 -0.34
CA ILE A 171 -11.19 0.35 0.91
C ILE A 171 -12.54 -0.27 1.28
N LEU A 172 -13.47 -0.38 0.32
CA LEU A 172 -14.82 -0.91 0.56
C LEU A 172 -14.81 -2.38 0.98
N ILE A 173 -14.10 -3.23 0.25
CA ILE A 173 -14.00 -4.67 0.56
C ILE A 173 -13.28 -4.86 1.89
N SER A 174 -12.21 -4.11 2.12
CA SER A 174 -11.48 -4.17 3.38
C SER A 174 -12.37 -3.77 4.56
N PHE A 175 -13.17 -2.72 4.42
CA PHE A 175 -14.13 -2.30 5.43
C PHE A 175 -15.22 -3.36 5.67
N TYR A 176 -15.77 -3.94 4.60
CA TYR A 176 -16.77 -5.01 4.68
C TYR A 176 -16.22 -6.26 5.39
N LEU A 177 -14.98 -6.66 5.10
CA LEU A 177 -14.34 -7.79 5.77
C LEU A 177 -14.04 -7.49 7.24
N SER A 178 -13.71 -6.25 7.60
CA SER A 178 -13.46 -5.87 8.99
C SER A 178 -14.74 -5.77 9.83
N ILE A 179 -15.86 -5.32 9.26
CA ILE A 179 -17.08 -5.04 10.05
C ILE A 179 -17.67 -6.31 10.67
N GLN A 180 -17.61 -7.43 9.95
CA GLN A 180 -18.06 -8.74 10.43
C GLN A 180 -17.04 -9.37 11.37
N GLU A 181 -17.50 -10.00 12.45
CA GLU A 181 -16.61 -10.80 13.29
C GLU A 181 -16.06 -11.98 12.49
N GLN A 182 -14.73 -12.13 12.52
CA GLN A 182 -14.02 -13.14 11.72
C GLN A 182 -14.35 -13.05 10.21
N GLY A 183 -14.52 -11.84 9.67
CA GLY A 183 -14.97 -11.65 8.30
C GLY A 183 -14.03 -12.25 7.25
N ILE A 184 -12.72 -12.25 7.51
CA ILE A 184 -11.74 -12.86 6.60
C ILE A 184 -11.82 -14.39 6.67
N GLU A 185 -11.95 -14.96 7.87
CA GLU A 185 -12.14 -16.39 8.05
C GLU A 185 -13.42 -16.84 7.35
N ASN A 186 -14.54 -16.14 7.54
CA ASN A 186 -15.82 -16.44 6.89
C ASN A 186 -15.72 -16.33 5.36
N PHE A 187 -15.00 -15.33 4.85
CA PHE A 187 -14.74 -15.20 3.42
C PHE A 187 -13.94 -16.38 2.85
N LEU A 188 -12.90 -16.83 3.57
CA LEU A 188 -12.12 -18.01 3.18
C LEU A 188 -12.98 -19.28 3.21
N ARG A 189 -13.86 -19.43 4.20
CA ARG A 189 -14.79 -20.57 4.28
C ARG A 189 -15.77 -20.61 3.11
N LEU A 190 -16.15 -19.45 2.58
CA LEU A 190 -17.06 -19.34 1.43
C LEU A 190 -16.38 -19.75 0.10
N ILE A 191 -15.09 -19.47 -0.05
CA ILE A 191 -14.35 -19.71 -1.30
C ILE A 191 -13.80 -21.13 -1.39
N PHE A 192 -13.33 -21.67 -0.27
CA PHE A 192 -12.63 -22.96 -0.24
C PHE A 192 -13.58 -24.13 0.00
N PRO A 193 -13.31 -25.31 -0.59
CA PRO A 193 -14.13 -26.49 -0.35
C PRO A 193 -14.06 -26.92 1.13
N ILE A 194 -15.18 -27.44 1.64
CA ILE A 194 -15.38 -27.86 3.05
C ILE A 194 -14.26 -28.78 3.56
N LYS A 195 -13.71 -29.63 2.68
CA LYS A 195 -12.60 -30.55 3.03
C LYS A 195 -11.30 -29.84 3.44
N HIS A 196 -11.08 -28.62 2.97
CA HIS A 196 -9.85 -27.84 3.21
C HIS A 196 -10.10 -26.55 3.98
N GLU A 197 -11.36 -26.22 4.26
CA GLU A 197 -11.79 -25.05 5.01
C GLU A 197 -10.99 -24.86 6.32
N GLY A 198 -10.99 -25.89 7.18
CA GLY A 198 -10.31 -25.81 8.48
C GLY A 198 -8.81 -25.57 8.36
N TYR A 199 -8.15 -26.19 7.37
CA TYR A 199 -6.73 -26.00 7.13
C TYR A 199 -6.42 -24.57 6.66
N VAL A 200 -7.20 -24.04 5.72
CA VAL A 200 -6.99 -22.69 5.16
C VAL A 200 -7.25 -21.62 6.21
N VAL A 201 -8.31 -21.76 7.02
CA VAL A 201 -8.63 -20.83 8.10
C VAL A 201 -7.57 -20.86 9.20
N ASP A 202 -7.08 -22.03 9.59
CA ASP A 202 -5.99 -22.16 10.58
C ASP A 202 -4.66 -21.61 10.04
N LEU A 203 -4.35 -21.84 8.76
CA LEU A 203 -3.19 -21.22 8.10
C LEU A 203 -3.31 -19.69 8.08
N TRP A 204 -4.49 -19.16 7.76
CA TRP A 204 -4.76 -17.73 7.76
C TRP A 204 -4.57 -17.13 9.16
N THR A 205 -5.16 -17.73 10.18
CA THR A 205 -5.10 -17.24 11.57
C THR A 205 -3.64 -17.13 12.06
N ARG A 206 -2.82 -18.15 11.77
CA ARG A 206 -1.39 -18.14 12.10
C ARG A 206 -0.62 -17.09 11.31
N SER A 207 -0.97 -16.87 10.04
CA SER A 207 -0.33 -15.87 9.18
C SER A 207 -0.67 -14.45 9.62
N SER A 208 -1.96 -14.17 9.86
CA SER A 208 -2.46 -12.89 10.37
C SER A 208 -1.77 -12.50 11.68
N ARG A 209 -1.63 -13.44 12.62
CA ARG A 209 -0.91 -13.19 13.89
C ARG A 209 0.57 -12.81 13.66
N LYS A 210 1.25 -13.44 12.71
CA LYS A 210 2.65 -13.12 12.38
C LYS A 210 2.76 -11.74 11.70
N ILE A 211 1.83 -11.40 10.79
CA ILE A 211 1.77 -10.08 10.15
C ILE A 211 1.56 -8.98 11.20
N ALA A 212 0.66 -9.20 12.15
CA ALA A 212 0.41 -8.28 13.25
C ALA A 212 1.64 -8.08 14.16
N LEU A 213 2.35 -9.17 14.51
CA LEU A 213 3.58 -9.09 15.29
C LEU A 213 4.71 -8.39 14.53
N TRP A 214 4.85 -8.67 13.23
CA TRP A 214 5.82 -8.01 12.36
C TRP A 214 5.56 -6.50 12.28
N MET A 215 4.30 -6.08 12.16
CA MET A 215 3.93 -4.66 12.15
C MET A 215 4.28 -3.96 13.46
N LYS A 216 4.01 -4.60 14.61
CA LYS A 216 4.45 -4.07 15.91
C LYS A 216 5.97 -3.87 15.95
N GLY A 217 6.73 -4.82 15.38
CA GLY A 217 8.17 -4.70 15.21
C GLY A 217 8.57 -3.50 14.33
N GLN A 218 7.90 -3.31 13.19
CA GLN A 218 8.16 -2.18 12.28
C GLN A 218 7.88 -0.83 12.95
N VAL A 219 6.81 -0.71 13.74
CA VAL A 219 6.51 0.53 14.48
C VAL A 219 7.59 0.85 15.50
N VAL A 220 8.05 -0.15 16.25
CA VAL A 220 9.16 0.01 17.21
C VAL A 220 10.46 0.38 16.48
N LEU A 221 10.76 -0.28 15.36
CA LEU A 221 11.93 0.00 14.55
C LEU A 221 11.90 1.43 14.01
N ALA A 222 10.76 1.86 13.44
CA ALA A 222 10.56 3.21 12.94
C ALA A 222 10.76 4.26 14.05
N PHE A 223 10.26 4.00 15.26
CA PHE A 223 10.47 4.87 16.41
C PHE A 223 11.95 4.97 16.80
N VAL A 224 12.65 3.84 16.89
CA VAL A 224 14.09 3.82 17.19
C VAL A 224 14.89 4.57 16.14
N VAL A 225 14.62 4.32 14.85
CA VAL A 225 15.28 5.04 13.74
C VAL A 225 15.01 6.54 13.82
N ALA A 226 13.77 6.95 14.08
CA ALA A 226 13.43 8.37 14.21
C ALA A 226 14.21 9.06 15.35
N VAL A 227 14.32 8.42 16.51
CA VAL A 227 15.10 8.94 17.65
C VAL A 227 16.58 9.02 17.30
N LEU A 228 17.15 7.98 16.69
CA LEU A 228 18.56 7.98 16.29
C LEU A 228 18.87 9.06 15.27
N VAL A 229 18.04 9.20 14.24
CA VAL A 229 18.18 10.25 13.22
C VAL A 229 18.10 11.63 13.85
N TYR A 230 17.15 11.86 14.77
CA TYR A 230 17.05 13.13 15.50
C TYR A 230 18.31 13.42 16.33
N LEU A 231 18.85 12.43 17.06
CA LEU A 231 20.08 12.60 17.85
C LEU A 231 21.29 12.91 16.98
N VAL A 232 21.44 12.21 15.84
CA VAL A 232 22.53 12.43 14.88
C VAL A 232 22.47 13.85 14.30
N LEU A 233 21.28 14.31 13.87
CA LEU A 233 21.07 15.66 13.34
C LEU A 233 21.21 16.77 14.39
N SER A 234 20.92 16.47 15.66
CA SER A 234 21.07 17.42 16.77
C SER A 234 22.54 17.57 17.20
N PHE A 235 23.43 16.64 16.80
CA PHE A 235 24.81 16.65 17.23
C PHE A 235 25.57 17.86 16.63
N PRO A 236 26.32 18.63 17.45
CA PRO A 236 26.88 19.92 17.05
C PRO A 236 27.87 19.87 15.86
N ILE A 237 28.54 18.74 15.64
CA ILE A 237 29.41 18.52 14.47
C ILE A 237 28.66 18.65 13.14
N PHE A 238 27.37 18.30 13.08
CA PHE A 238 26.56 18.47 11.88
C PHE A 238 25.92 19.86 11.78
N GLN A 239 25.86 20.62 12.89
CA GLN A 239 25.34 21.98 12.89
C GLN A 239 26.36 23.02 12.43
N GLU A 240 27.66 22.82 12.66
CA GLU A 240 28.70 23.76 12.20
C GLU A 240 28.79 23.82 10.67
N GLU A 241 28.69 22.68 9.98
CA GLU A 241 28.70 22.62 8.51
C GLU A 241 27.46 23.27 7.89
N TYR A 242 26.31 23.22 8.57
CA TYR A 242 25.05 23.85 8.12
C TYR A 242 25.01 25.35 8.37
N ARG A 243 25.79 25.87 9.33
CA ARG A 243 25.89 27.30 9.63
C ARG A 243 26.96 28.03 8.79
N ALA A 244 27.83 27.28 8.12
CA ALA A 244 28.91 27.77 7.27
C ALA A 244 28.52 27.88 5.77
N ARG A 245 27.28 27.53 5.41
CA ARG A 245 26.66 27.77 4.09
C ARG A 245 25.50 28.75 4.23
#